data_AF-A0A165SVH0-F1
#
_entry.id   AF-A0A165SVH0-F1
#
_cell.length_a   1.000
_cell.length_b   1.000
_cell.length_c   1.000
_cell.angle_alpha   90.00
_cell.angle_beta   90.00
_cell.angle_gamma   90.00
#
_symmetry.space_group_name_H-M   'P 1'
#
loop_
_entity.id
_entity.type
_entity.pdbx_description
1 polymer ?
#
loop_
_entity_poly.entity_id
_entity_poly.type
_entity_poly.pdbx_seq_one_letter_code
_entity_poly.pdbx_strand_id
1 'polypeptide(L)'
;MSDLKTVNPLSRDFVQAGRELQIPHNGDFNSAEQEGLGMYQVTQKDGRRWSSAQAFLRGAEARSNLEIFTDARVTRVVMEEKTATGVTLQQSGEYRQLRLNAGGEVILSGGP
;
A
#
# COMPACT_ATOMS: atom_id res chain seq x y z
N MET A 1 5.67 -5.34 9.83
CA MET A 1 5.56 -6.52 8.94
C MET A 1 5.49 -7.76 9.82
N SER A 2 5.27 -8.95 9.28
CA SER A 2 5.23 -10.19 10.07
C SER A 2 6.06 -11.28 9.40
N ASP A 3 6.55 -12.23 10.18
CA ASP A 3 7.24 -13.39 9.65
C ASP A 3 6.29 -14.24 8.81
N LEU A 4 6.84 -15.01 7.88
CA LEU A 4 6.09 -15.95 7.05
C LEU A 4 5.28 -16.93 7.92
N LYS A 5 4.01 -17.13 7.56
CA LYS A 5 3.13 -18.03 8.34
C LYS A 5 3.42 -19.48 8.00
N THR A 6 3.74 -19.73 6.74
CA THR A 6 4.21 -21.02 6.22
C THR A 6 5.55 -20.77 5.55
N VAL A 7 6.55 -21.55 5.92
CA VAL A 7 7.90 -21.49 5.33
C VAL A 7 8.11 -22.80 4.58
N ASN A 8 8.46 -22.69 3.30
CA ASN A 8 8.85 -23.87 2.52
C ASN A 8 10.14 -24.44 3.11
N PRO A 9 10.22 -25.76 3.42
CA PRO A 9 11.45 -26.38 3.91
C PRO A 9 12.68 -26.06 3.04
N LEU A 10 12.52 -26.03 1.71
CA LEU A 10 13.60 -25.72 0.77
C LEU A 10 14.18 -24.31 0.95
N SER A 11 13.39 -23.35 1.47
CA SER A 11 13.91 -22.02 1.76
C SER A 11 14.97 -22.07 2.87
N ARG A 12 14.82 -22.97 3.85
CA ARG A 12 15.82 -23.14 4.92
C ARG A 12 17.08 -23.78 4.37
N ASP A 13 16.93 -24.80 3.54
CA ASP A 13 18.05 -25.48 2.87
C ASP A 13 18.84 -24.50 1.99
N PHE A 14 18.14 -23.61 1.27
CA PHE A 14 18.77 -22.56 0.47
C PHE A 14 19.60 -21.58 1.29
N VAL A 15 19.05 -21.08 2.41
CA VAL A 15 19.79 -20.20 3.33
C VAL A 15 21.01 -20.93 3.90
N GLN A 16 20.86 -22.21 4.25
CA GLN A 16 21.95 -23.02 4.77
C GLN A 16 23.07 -23.22 3.74
N ALA A 17 22.74 -23.56 2.49
CA ALA A 17 23.71 -23.65 1.40
C ALA A 17 24.48 -22.33 1.19
N GLY A 18 23.80 -21.20 1.33
CA GLY A 18 24.44 -19.88 1.30
C GLY A 18 25.48 -19.68 2.40
N ARG A 19 25.18 -20.14 3.62
CA ARG A 19 26.14 -20.09 4.74
C ARG A 19 27.35 -20.97 4.51
N GLU A 20 27.19 -22.13 3.88
CA GLU A 20 28.30 -23.01 3.49
C GLU A 20 29.24 -22.35 2.48
N LEU A 21 28.70 -21.43 1.66
CA LEU A 21 29.46 -20.57 0.75
C LEU A 21 29.97 -19.27 1.42
N GLN A 22 29.89 -19.17 2.75
CA GLN A 22 30.30 -17.98 3.52
C GLN A 22 29.54 -16.69 3.17
N ILE A 23 28.35 -16.81 2.56
CA ILE A 23 27.46 -15.66 2.37
C ILE A 23 26.87 -15.28 3.75
N PRO A 24 26.89 -14.00 4.14
CA PRO A 24 26.34 -13.56 5.42
C PRO A 24 24.88 -13.98 5.60
N HIS A 25 24.53 -14.43 6.80
CA HIS A 25 23.13 -14.66 7.15
C HIS A 25 22.49 -13.35 7.58
N ASN A 26 21.40 -12.95 6.94
CA ASN A 26 20.62 -11.78 7.32
C ASN A 26 19.34 -12.21 8.06
N GLY A 27 19.28 -11.92 9.37
CA GLY A 27 18.11 -12.20 10.20
C GLY A 27 17.06 -11.08 10.19
N ASP A 28 17.40 -9.89 9.71
CA ASP A 28 16.50 -8.74 9.65
C ASP A 28 16.88 -7.79 8.51
N PHE A 29 16.19 -7.95 7.39
CA PHE A 29 16.32 -7.10 6.21
C PHE A 29 15.81 -5.67 6.41
N ASN A 30 15.19 -5.35 7.55
CA ASN A 30 14.76 -3.99 7.90
C ASN A 30 15.78 -3.28 8.83
N SER A 31 16.89 -3.94 9.13
CA SER A 31 17.99 -3.33 9.87
C SER A 31 18.82 -2.38 9.00
N ALA A 32 19.92 -1.85 9.55
CA ALA A 32 20.82 -0.98 8.81
C ALA A 32 21.53 -1.71 7.64
N GLU A 33 21.69 -3.04 7.72
CA GLU A 33 22.36 -3.85 6.71
C GLU A 33 21.37 -4.82 6.05
N GLN A 34 21.24 -4.72 4.72
CA GLN A 34 20.32 -5.57 3.95
C GLN A 34 21.01 -6.75 3.27
N GLU A 35 22.34 -6.73 3.17
CA GLU A 35 23.09 -7.78 2.47
C GLU A 35 23.02 -9.11 3.22
N GLY A 36 23.01 -10.21 2.44
CA GLY A 36 23.01 -11.58 2.95
C GLY A 36 21.77 -12.38 2.63
N LEU A 37 21.68 -13.56 3.23
CA LEU A 37 20.63 -14.55 3.00
C LEU A 37 19.86 -14.85 4.28
N GLY A 38 18.54 -14.91 4.17
CA GLY A 38 17.68 -15.24 5.29
C GLY A 38 16.21 -15.17 4.91
N MET A 39 15.36 -15.33 5.92
CA MET A 39 13.92 -15.20 5.74
C MET A 39 13.52 -13.75 5.86
N TYR A 40 12.77 -13.23 4.89
CA TYR A 40 12.25 -11.88 4.92
C TYR A 40 10.85 -11.84 5.54
N GLN A 41 10.53 -10.71 6.15
CA GLN A 41 9.19 -10.43 6.63
C GLN A 41 8.27 -10.05 5.47
N VAL A 42 6.99 -10.36 5.64
CA VAL A 42 5.96 -10.14 4.63
C VAL A 42 4.84 -9.26 5.19
N THR A 43 4.14 -8.55 4.30
CA THR A 43 2.96 -7.76 4.64
C THR A 43 1.72 -8.66 4.66
N GLN A 44 1.61 -9.46 5.73
CA GLN A 44 0.48 -10.34 5.97
C GLN A 44 -0.05 -10.21 7.40
N LYS A 45 -1.29 -10.66 7.58
CA LYS A 45 -1.91 -10.89 8.89
C LYS A 45 -2.58 -12.25 8.84
N ASP A 46 -2.25 -13.12 9.79
CA ASP A 46 -2.77 -14.49 9.87
C ASP A 46 -2.62 -15.30 8.56
N GLY A 47 -1.49 -15.14 7.88
CA GLY A 47 -1.19 -15.83 6.61
C GLY A 47 -1.91 -15.27 5.38
N ARG A 48 -2.69 -14.19 5.53
CA ARG A 48 -3.40 -13.52 4.43
C ARG A 48 -2.73 -12.21 4.06
N ARG A 49 -2.73 -11.86 2.77
CA ARG A 49 -2.27 -10.56 2.27
C ARG A 49 -2.93 -9.43 3.07
N TRP A 50 -2.12 -8.52 3.60
CA TRP A 50 -2.58 -7.38 4.39
C TRP A 50 -2.39 -6.07 3.62
N SER A 51 -3.27 -5.82 2.65
CA SER A 51 -3.23 -4.60 1.82
C SER A 51 -3.44 -3.32 2.64
N SER A 52 -3.03 -2.16 2.10
CA SER A 52 -3.31 -0.86 2.72
C SER A 52 -4.80 -0.60 2.94
N ALA A 53 -5.68 -1.07 2.04
CA ALA A 53 -7.13 -0.99 2.24
C ALA A 53 -7.58 -1.79 3.48
N GLN A 54 -7.05 -2.99 3.68
CA GLN A 54 -7.32 -3.79 4.89
C GLN A 54 -6.74 -3.14 6.15
N ALA A 55 -5.52 -2.60 6.07
CA ALA A 55 -4.82 -2.05 7.22
C ALA A 55 -5.43 -0.72 7.72
N PHE A 56 -5.80 0.17 6.81
CA PHE A 56 -6.15 1.55 7.15
C PHE A 56 -7.61 1.90 6.84
N LEU A 57 -8.19 1.31 5.79
CA LEU A 57 -9.51 1.72 5.30
C LEU A 57 -10.65 0.91 5.92
N ARG A 58 -10.57 -0.42 5.91
CA ARG A 58 -11.67 -1.31 6.32
C ARG A 58 -12.22 -1.02 7.72
N GLY A 59 -11.36 -0.73 8.68
CA GLY A 59 -11.80 -0.38 10.05
C GLY A 59 -12.39 1.03 10.18
N ALA A 60 -12.17 1.90 9.20
CA ALA A 60 -12.60 3.30 9.20
C ALA A 60 -13.85 3.56 8.34
N GLU A 61 -14.32 2.59 7.55
CA GLU A 61 -15.43 2.77 6.59
C GLU A 61 -16.74 3.27 7.23
N ALA A 62 -16.97 2.98 8.52
CA ALA A 62 -18.16 3.41 9.25
C ALA A 62 -18.12 4.88 9.73
N ARG A 63 -17.01 5.60 9.55
CA ARG A 63 -16.88 6.98 9.99
C ARG A 63 -17.70 7.92 9.09
N SER A 64 -18.53 8.77 9.69
CA SER A 64 -19.41 9.69 8.96
C SER A 64 -18.69 10.76 8.15
N ASN A 65 -17.40 10.98 8.40
CA ASN A 65 -16.57 11.95 7.69
C ASN A 65 -15.68 11.32 6.61
N LEU A 66 -15.91 10.05 6.25
CA LEU A 66 -15.19 9.34 5.20
C LEU A 66 -16.18 8.86 4.14
N GLU A 67 -15.95 9.27 2.89
CA GLU A 67 -16.68 8.76 1.74
C GLU A 67 -15.70 8.09 0.77
N ILE A 68 -16.07 6.91 0.27
CA ILE A 68 -15.22 6.09 -0.58
C ILE A 68 -15.97 5.84 -1.89
N PHE A 69 -15.35 6.27 -3.00
CA PHE A 69 -15.85 6.00 -4.33
C PHE A 69 -14.98 4.94 -5.01
N THR A 70 -15.56 3.77 -5.27
CA THR A 70 -14.93 2.71 -6.08
C THR A 70 -15.33 2.83 -7.54
N ASP A 71 -14.56 2.23 -8.45
CA ASP A 71 -14.84 2.26 -9.90
C ASP A 71 -14.99 3.70 -10.44
N ALA A 72 -14.30 4.63 -9.79
CA ALA A 72 -14.35 6.06 -10.01
C ALA A 72 -12.98 6.55 -10.46
N ARG A 73 -12.80 6.80 -11.75
CA ARG A 73 -11.54 7.30 -12.30
C ARG A 73 -11.54 8.82 -12.23
N VAL A 74 -10.66 9.40 -11.43
CA VAL A 74 -10.38 10.84 -11.50
C VAL A 74 -9.71 11.15 -12.84
N THR A 75 -10.27 12.08 -13.60
CA THR A 75 -9.80 12.43 -14.95
C THR A 75 -9.20 13.82 -15.03
N ARG A 76 -9.51 14.70 -14.07
CA ARG A 76 -9.02 16.09 -14.05
C ARG A 76 -9.08 16.67 -12.65
N VAL A 77 -8.10 17.49 -12.29
CA VAL A 77 -8.20 18.42 -11.15
C VAL A 77 -8.89 19.71 -11.62
N VAL A 78 -9.93 20.13 -10.89
CA VAL A 78 -10.62 21.39 -11.17
C VAL A 78 -9.82 22.52 -10.54
N MET A 79 -9.48 23.53 -11.35
CA MET A 79 -8.62 24.65 -10.95
C MET A 79 -9.38 25.97 -11.11
N GLU A 80 -9.20 26.87 -10.15
CA GLU A 80 -9.53 28.29 -10.25
C GLU A 80 -8.22 29.05 -10.15
N GLU A 81 -7.80 29.63 -11.28
CA GLU A 81 -6.46 30.20 -11.48
C GLU A 81 -5.33 29.22 -11.10
N LYS A 82 -4.72 29.41 -9.93
CA LYS A 82 -3.62 28.59 -9.40
C LYS A 82 -4.04 27.71 -8.22
N THR A 83 -5.32 27.66 -7.90
CA THR A 83 -5.86 26.96 -6.74
C THR A 83 -6.70 25.77 -7.19
N ALA A 84 -6.43 24.58 -6.64
CA ALA A 84 -7.28 23.41 -6.84
C ALA A 84 -8.57 23.55 -6.03
N THR A 85 -9.73 23.37 -6.67
CA THR A 85 -11.05 23.54 -6.04
C THR A 85 -11.91 22.29 -6.11
N GLY A 86 -11.39 21.20 -6.68
CA GLY A 86 -12.09 19.93 -6.77
C GLY A 86 -11.48 18.95 -7.78
N VAL A 87 -12.25 17.93 -8.13
CA VAL A 87 -11.88 16.93 -9.13
C VAL A 87 -13.08 16.55 -9.99
N THR A 88 -12.83 16.24 -11.26
CA THR A 88 -13.77 15.53 -12.12
C THR A 88 -13.45 14.05 -12.06
N LEU A 89 -14.47 13.21 -11.82
CA LEU A 89 -14.36 11.77 -11.90
C LEU A 89 -15.34 11.20 -12.92
N GLN A 90 -14.97 10.08 -13.52
CA GLN A 90 -15.83 9.24 -14.32
C GLN A 90 -16.20 8.00 -13.51
N GLN A 91 -17.50 7.73 -13.36
CA GLN A 91 -18.01 6.56 -12.66
C GLN A 91 -19.24 6.04 -13.41
N SER A 92 -19.30 4.73 -13.67
CA SER A 92 -20.41 4.09 -14.40
C SER A 92 -20.73 4.72 -15.77
N GLY A 93 -19.71 5.25 -16.46
CA GLY A 93 -19.87 5.91 -17.75
C GLY A 93 -20.22 7.41 -17.69
N GLU A 94 -20.58 7.93 -16.51
CA GLU A 94 -20.95 9.32 -16.32
C GLU A 94 -19.81 10.14 -15.73
N TYR A 95 -19.77 11.43 -16.06
CA TYR A 95 -18.85 12.39 -15.47
C TYR A 95 -19.55 13.20 -14.39
N ARG A 96 -18.92 13.30 -13.22
CA ARG A 96 -19.36 14.21 -12.16
C ARG A 96 -18.18 14.97 -11.56
N GLN A 97 -18.46 16.16 -11.04
CA GLN A 97 -17.49 16.98 -10.34
C GLN A 97 -17.73 16.93 -8.84
N LEU A 98 -16.66 16.74 -8.07
CA LEU A 98 -16.65 16.92 -6.62
C LEU A 98 -15.91 18.22 -6.31
N ARG A 99 -16.54 19.09 -5.49
CA ARG A 99 -15.95 20.35 -5.03
C ARG A 99 -15.47 20.23 -3.59
N LEU A 100 -14.40 20.95 -3.27
CA LEU A 100 -13.87 21.00 -1.92
C LEU A 100 -14.77 21.84 -1.01
N ASN A 101 -14.78 21.47 0.28
CA ASN A 101 -15.24 22.38 1.34
C ASN A 101 -14.23 23.51 1.54
N ALA A 102 -14.65 24.58 2.22
CA ALA A 102 -13.76 25.68 2.57
C ALA A 102 -12.52 25.17 3.35
N GLY A 103 -11.32 25.51 2.86
CA GLY A 103 -10.05 25.06 3.43
C GLY A 103 -9.63 23.62 3.09
N GLY A 104 -10.36 22.94 2.19
CA GLY A 104 -9.99 21.61 1.72
C GLY A 104 -8.82 21.62 0.72
N GLU A 105 -8.26 20.44 0.45
CA GLU A 105 -7.13 20.25 -0.48
C GLU A 105 -7.37 19.05 -1.40
N VAL A 106 -6.72 19.04 -2.57
CA VAL A 106 -6.64 17.86 -3.45
C VAL A 106 -5.28 17.20 -3.25
N ILE A 107 -5.29 15.92 -2.87
CA ILE A 107 -4.08 15.10 -2.74
C ILE A 107 -4.09 14.05 -3.85
N LEU A 108 -3.12 14.12 -4.77
CA LEU A 108 -2.96 13.12 -5.82
C LEU A 108 -2.19 11.92 -5.28
N SER A 109 -2.81 10.75 -5.32
CA SER A 109 -2.21 9.48 -4.89
C SER A 109 -2.54 8.34 -5.86
N GLY A 110 -2.60 8.66 -7.15
CA GLY A 110 -2.99 7.75 -8.23
C GLY A 110 -1.91 6.75 -8.68
N GLY A 111 -0.73 6.78 -8.07
CA GLY A 111 0.46 6.06 -8.54
C GLY A 111 1.22 6.85 -9.63
N PRO A 112 2.48 6.47 -9.89
CA PRO A 112 3.28 6.98 -11.00
C PRO A 112 2.84 6.43 -12.37
#